data_AF-A0A2N1MLP9-F1
#
_entry.id   AF-A0A2N1MLP9-F1
#
_cell.length_a   1.000
_cell.length_b   1.000
_cell.length_c   1.000
_cell.angle_alpha   90.00
_cell.angle_beta   90.00
_cell.angle_gamma   90.00
#
_symmetry.space_group_name_H-M   'P 1'
#
loop_
_entity.id
_entity.type
_entity.pdbx_description
1 polymer ?
#
loop_
_entity_poly.entity_id
_entity_poly.type
_entity_poly.pdbx_seq_one_letter_code
_entity_poly.pdbx_strand_id
1 'polypeptide(L)'
;MSEPSNIFKKVFKKISNRNNRNTGTENFNEESQGPLLLIEWDTMGIAARAIANPANTNLIISNLIRAQQGYTQFPPLPGLPSDCAFSFDNVGGFQPHQNLNNAIAAVGAYLNSPNGIWAKHTPLIPDLGRVYQIEVPRKGEFHVTEHTLLFNV
;
A
#
# COMPACT_ATOMS: atom_id res chain seq x y z
N MET A 1 -17.80 5.75 -8.87
CA MET A 1 -16.95 5.24 -7.78
C MET A 1 -17.01 3.72 -7.84
N SER A 2 -15.88 3.06 -8.03
CA SER A 2 -15.78 1.59 -8.04
C SER A 2 -15.96 1.07 -6.61
N GLU A 3 -16.64 -0.06 -6.41
CA GLU A 3 -16.77 -0.65 -5.07
C GLU A 3 -15.39 -0.98 -4.48
N PRO A 4 -15.15 -0.74 -3.16
CA PRO A 4 -13.92 -1.15 -2.51
C PRO A 4 -13.77 -2.66 -2.54
N SER A 5 -12.59 -3.18 -2.91
CA SER A 5 -12.40 -4.62 -3.04
C SER A 5 -12.49 -5.35 -1.69
N ASN A 6 -12.58 -6.68 -1.76
CA ASN A 6 -12.54 -7.55 -0.58
C ASN A 6 -11.25 -7.42 0.24
N ILE A 7 -10.13 -7.01 -0.38
CA ILE A 7 -8.86 -6.77 0.33
C ILE A 7 -9.01 -5.55 1.23
N PHE A 8 -9.48 -4.44 0.66
CA PHE A 8 -9.77 -3.21 1.41
C PHE A 8 -10.71 -3.47 2.59
N LYS A 9 -11.82 -4.19 2.36
CA LYS A 9 -12.80 -4.54 3.42
C LYS A 9 -12.17 -5.38 4.55
N LYS A 10 -11.29 -6.34 4.22
CA LYS A 10 -10.59 -7.17 5.21
C LYS A 10 -9.59 -6.37 6.04
N VAL A 11 -8.80 -5.51 5.40
CA VAL A 11 -7.86 -4.61 6.07
C VAL A 11 -8.63 -3.67 7.00
N PHE A 12 -9.65 -3.01 6.47
CA PHE A 12 -10.52 -2.09 7.20
C PHE A 12 -11.11 -2.73 8.46
N LYS A 13 -11.68 -3.94 8.34
CA LYS A 13 -12.23 -4.68 9.48
C LYS A 13 -11.19 -4.94 10.57
N LYS A 14 -9.94 -5.27 10.21
CA LYS A 14 -8.89 -5.55 11.22
C LYS A 14 -8.35 -4.28 11.87
N ILE A 15 -8.20 -3.16 11.13
CA ILE A 15 -7.80 -1.90 11.77
C ILE A 15 -8.92 -1.42 12.72
N SER A 16 -10.19 -1.48 12.29
CA SER A 16 -11.35 -1.16 13.13
C SER A 16 -11.42 -2.05 14.39
N ASN A 17 -11.24 -3.37 14.25
CA ASN A 17 -11.22 -4.29 15.40
C ASN A 17 -10.06 -4.05 16.36
N ARG A 18 -8.90 -3.60 15.88
CA ARG A 18 -7.75 -3.26 16.73
C ARG A 18 -8.07 -2.02 17.59
N ASN A 19 -8.79 -1.05 17.03
CA ASN A 19 -9.18 0.18 17.73
C ASN A 19 -10.24 -0.09 18.81
N ASN A 20 -11.23 -0.93 18.51
CA ASN A 20 -12.27 -1.30 19.47
C ASN A 20 -11.80 -2.22 20.61
N ARG A 21 -10.63 -2.87 20.49
CA ARG A 21 -10.07 -3.69 21.58
C ARG A 21 -9.28 -2.88 22.62
N ASN A 22 -8.76 -1.72 22.24
CA ASN A 22 -7.95 -0.87 23.12
C ASN A 22 -8.79 0.16 23.91
N THR A 23 -10.11 0.18 23.75
CA THR A 23 -11.01 1.08 24.49
C THR A 23 -11.27 0.65 25.94
N GLY A 24 -10.71 -0.48 26.39
CA GLY A 24 -10.98 -1.04 27.73
C GLY A 24 -9.88 -0.85 28.78
N THR A 25 -8.65 -0.52 28.39
CA THR A 25 -7.53 -0.40 29.33
C THR A 25 -6.50 0.61 28.82
N GLU A 26 -6.32 1.63 29.65
CA GLU A 26 -5.16 2.53 29.72
C GLU A 26 -4.89 3.44 28.52
N ASN A 27 -4.99 4.75 28.79
CA ASN A 27 -4.35 5.87 28.13
C ASN A 27 -4.05 5.69 26.63
N PHE A 28 -4.84 6.38 25.80
CA PHE A 28 -4.46 6.74 24.45
C PHE A 28 -3.19 7.60 24.49
N ASN A 29 -2.03 6.99 24.71
CA ASN A 29 -0.77 7.62 24.35
C ASN A 29 -0.81 7.79 22.84
N GLU A 30 -0.58 9.03 22.43
CA GLU A 30 -0.69 9.56 21.07
C GLU A 30 0.29 8.94 20.05
N GLU A 31 0.85 7.76 20.34
CA GLU A 31 1.74 7.00 19.47
C GLU A 31 0.93 6.28 18.39
N SER A 32 0.54 7.08 17.39
CA SER A 32 0.74 6.76 15.98
C SER A 32 0.24 5.38 15.54
N GLN A 33 -1.04 5.30 15.17
CA GLN A 33 -1.41 4.37 14.10
C GLN A 33 -0.84 4.94 12.80
N GLY A 34 0.33 4.44 12.39
CA GLY A 34 1.03 4.88 11.19
C GLY A 34 0.17 4.71 9.94
N PRO A 35 0.45 5.48 8.87
CA PRO A 35 -0.27 5.37 7.63
C PRO A 35 0.01 4.03 6.95
N LEU A 36 -0.93 3.59 6.11
CA LEU A 36 -0.87 2.32 5.41
C LEU A 36 -0.95 2.55 3.90
N LEU A 37 -0.03 1.95 3.15
CA LEU A 37 -0.14 1.81 1.71
C LEU A 37 -0.74 0.43 1.41
N LEU A 38 -1.87 0.40 0.73
CA LEU A 38 -2.47 -0.82 0.21
C LEU A 38 -2.30 -0.90 -1.30
N ILE A 39 -1.99 -2.09 -1.79
CA ILE A 39 -1.96 -2.39 -3.23
C ILE A 39 -2.86 -3.58 -3.51
N GLU A 40 -3.83 -3.36 -4.39
CA GLU A 40 -4.68 -4.38 -4.99
C GLU A 40 -4.09 -4.76 -6.34
N TRP A 41 -3.36 -5.87 -6.37
CA TRP A 41 -2.77 -6.39 -7.59
C TRP A 41 -3.84 -6.97 -8.53
N ASP A 42 -3.74 -6.63 -9.82
CA ASP A 42 -4.54 -7.27 -10.86
C ASP A 42 -3.75 -8.43 -11.46
N THR A 43 -4.24 -9.65 -11.23
CA THR A 43 -3.60 -10.87 -11.71
C THR A 43 -3.53 -10.94 -13.24
N MET A 44 -4.50 -10.37 -13.96
CA MET A 44 -4.47 -10.31 -15.42
C MET A 44 -3.38 -9.34 -15.91
N GLY A 45 -3.23 -8.21 -15.24
CA GLY A 45 -2.18 -7.25 -15.58
C GLY A 45 -0.78 -7.76 -15.27
N ILE A 46 -0.59 -8.44 -14.13
CA ILE A 46 0.66 -9.13 -13.81
C ILE A 46 0.97 -10.17 -14.88
N ALA A 47 0.02 -11.03 -15.23
CA ALA A 47 0.21 -12.09 -16.22
C ALA A 47 0.59 -11.51 -17.59
N ALA A 48 -0.10 -10.46 -18.05
CA ALA A 48 0.20 -9.82 -19.33
C ALA A 48 1.64 -9.26 -19.39
N ARG A 49 2.14 -8.69 -18.29
CA ARG A 49 3.50 -8.14 -18.20
C ARG A 49 4.56 -9.23 -18.08
N ALA A 50 4.26 -10.31 -17.37
CA ALA A 50 5.13 -11.48 -17.24
C ALA A 50 5.30 -12.24 -18.57
N ILE A 51 4.29 -12.23 -19.46
CA ILE A 51 4.42 -12.80 -20.81
C ILE A 51 5.46 -12.03 -21.64
N ALA A 52 5.47 -10.70 -21.55
CA ALA A 52 6.44 -9.88 -22.26
C ALA A 52 7.86 -10.02 -21.69
N ASN A 53 7.99 -10.14 -20.37
CA ASN A 53 9.25 -10.45 -19.70
C ASN A 53 8.97 -11.12 -18.33
N PRO A 54 9.43 -12.36 -18.08
CA PRO A 54 9.19 -13.06 -16.82
C PRO A 54 9.73 -12.35 -15.57
N ALA A 55 10.66 -11.41 -15.72
CA ALA A 55 11.16 -10.60 -14.61
C ALA A 55 10.11 -9.57 -14.11
N ASN A 56 9.15 -9.17 -14.96
CA ASN A 56 8.14 -8.15 -14.66
C ASN A 56 7.07 -8.68 -13.70
N THR A 57 7.40 -8.65 -12.41
CA THR A 57 6.54 -9.13 -11.32
C THR A 57 6.23 -8.03 -10.33
N ASN A 58 5.09 -8.14 -9.66
CA ASN A 58 4.70 -7.25 -8.57
C ASN A 58 5.70 -7.23 -7.39
N LEU A 59 6.55 -8.25 -7.28
CA LEU A 59 7.64 -8.31 -6.29
C LEU A 59 8.65 -7.19 -6.46
N ILE A 60 8.92 -6.70 -7.67
CA ILE A 60 9.88 -5.60 -7.88
C ILE A 60 9.41 -4.34 -7.15
N ILE A 61 8.16 -3.95 -7.35
CA ILE A 61 7.55 -2.78 -6.70
C ILE A 61 7.42 -3.02 -5.19
N SER A 62 7.00 -4.22 -4.80
CA SER A 62 6.88 -4.57 -3.38
C SER A 62 8.23 -4.45 -2.65
N ASN A 63 9.31 -4.92 -3.27
CA ASN A 63 10.65 -4.82 -2.69
C ASN A 63 11.17 -3.38 -2.68
N LEU A 64 10.84 -2.58 -3.70
CA LEU A 64 11.13 -1.15 -3.70
C LEU A 64 10.49 -0.43 -2.50
N ILE A 65 9.23 -0.75 -2.18
CA ILE A 65 8.52 -0.20 -1.03
C ILE A 65 9.14 -0.68 0.30
N ARG A 66 9.44 -1.99 0.40
CA ARG A 66 10.07 -2.58 1.59
C ARG A 66 11.46 -2.03 1.89
N ALA A 67 12.17 -1.56 0.87
CA ALA A 67 13.49 -0.94 1.00
C ALA A 67 13.42 0.51 1.51
N GLN A 68 12.23 1.11 1.62
CA GLN A 68 12.08 2.49 2.06
C GLN A 68 12.29 2.62 3.56
N GLN A 69 12.86 3.76 3.96
CA GLN A 69 13.04 4.09 5.36
C GLN A 69 11.67 4.18 6.07
N GLY A 70 11.61 3.61 7.28
CA GLY A 70 10.37 3.57 8.03
C GLY A 70 9.39 2.47 7.62
N TYR A 71 9.66 1.70 6.56
CA TYR A 71 8.84 0.52 6.29
C TYR A 71 8.85 -0.45 7.47
N THR A 72 7.66 -0.86 7.88
CA THR A 72 7.46 -1.95 8.82
C THR A 72 6.46 -2.94 8.24
N GLN A 73 6.63 -4.21 8.61
CA GLN A 73 5.71 -5.23 8.15
C GLN A 73 4.35 -5.03 8.82
N PHE A 74 3.33 -4.77 8.01
CA PHE A 74 1.97 -4.78 8.53
C PHE A 74 1.65 -6.18 9.06
N PRO A 75 1.04 -6.33 10.26
CA PRO A 75 0.81 -7.64 10.85
C PRO A 75 0.12 -8.57 9.87
N PRO A 76 0.61 -9.82 9.68
CA PRO A 76 0.07 -10.72 8.67
C PRO A 76 -1.44 -10.85 8.84
N LEU A 77 -2.15 -10.57 7.75
CA LEU A 77 -3.59 -10.74 7.66
C LEU A 77 -3.85 -12.15 7.11
N PRO A 78 -4.57 -13.03 7.83
CA PRO A 78 -4.93 -14.34 7.31
C PRO A 78 -5.63 -14.19 5.96
N GLY A 79 -5.08 -14.81 4.92
CA GLY A 79 -5.61 -14.75 3.56
C GLY A 79 -5.37 -13.44 2.82
N LEU A 80 -4.36 -12.66 3.22
CA LEU A 80 -3.90 -11.47 2.49
C LEU A 80 -2.42 -11.66 2.10
N PRO A 81 -2.08 -11.52 0.81
CA PRO A 81 -0.70 -11.62 0.36
C PRO A 81 0.22 -10.60 1.06
N SER A 82 1.46 -11.01 1.36
CA SER A 82 2.48 -10.19 2.07
C SER A 82 2.96 -8.95 1.28
N ASP A 83 2.51 -8.82 0.04
CA ASP A 83 2.82 -7.77 -0.92
C ASP A 83 1.65 -6.81 -1.16
N CYS A 84 0.58 -6.87 -0.37
CA CYS A 84 -0.59 -5.99 -0.53
C CYS A 84 -0.72 -4.87 0.51
N ALA A 85 0.03 -4.92 1.61
CA ALA A 85 -0.10 -3.95 2.71
C ALA A 85 1.27 -3.58 3.29
N PHE A 86 1.57 -2.28 3.31
CA PHE A 86 2.85 -1.74 3.74
C PHE A 86 2.60 -0.64 4.78
N SER A 87 3.06 -0.84 6.01
CA SER A 87 2.98 0.19 7.05
C SER A 87 4.29 0.96 7.17
N PHE A 88 4.17 2.18 7.69
CA PHE A 88 5.32 3.05 7.92
C PHE A 88 5.30 3.55 9.36
N ASP A 89 6.45 3.49 10.02
CA ASP A 89 6.66 3.95 11.39
C ASP A 89 7.67 5.11 11.46
N ASN A 90 7.82 5.69 12.65
CA ASN A 90 8.74 6.79 12.93
C ASN A 90 10.18 6.27 13.07
N VAL A 91 10.79 5.87 11.94
CA VAL A 91 12.20 5.48 11.86
C VAL A 91 12.94 6.51 11.02
N GLY A 92 14.15 6.88 11.43
CA GLY A 92 15.00 7.77 10.64
C GLY A 92 14.80 9.26 10.86
N GLY A 93 14.05 9.66 11.91
CA GLY A 93 13.78 11.06 12.21
C GLY A 93 12.63 11.68 11.41
N PHE A 94 11.95 10.88 10.57
CA PHE A 94 10.78 11.31 9.80
C PHE A 94 9.49 10.79 10.40
N GLN A 95 8.45 11.63 10.39
CA GLN A 95 7.10 11.24 10.77
C GLN A 95 6.60 10.11 9.84
N PRO A 96 5.78 9.16 10.33
CA PRO A 96 5.26 8.04 9.54
C PRO A 96 4.64 8.42 8.18
N HIS A 97 3.89 9.53 8.13
CA HIS A 97 3.32 10.09 6.89
C HIS A 97 4.38 10.55 5.89
N GLN A 98 5.49 11.10 6.37
CA GLN A 98 6.61 11.47 5.51
C GLN A 98 7.28 10.23 4.92
N ASN A 99 7.48 9.18 5.71
CA ASN A 99 8.04 7.91 5.24
C ASN A 99 7.16 7.25 4.17
N LEU A 100 5.84 7.25 4.36
CA LEU A 100 4.88 6.83 3.33
C LEU A 100 5.01 7.67 2.05
N ASN A 101 4.97 9.00 2.16
CA ASN A 101 5.05 9.89 1.00
C ASN A 101 6.37 9.72 0.23
N ASN A 102 7.48 9.49 0.96
CA ASN A 102 8.77 9.17 0.36
C ASN A 102 8.71 7.84 -0.42
N ALA A 103 8.04 6.83 0.13
CA ALA A 103 7.86 5.55 -0.55
C ALA A 103 7.01 5.68 -1.82
N ILE A 104 5.91 6.45 -1.76
CA ILE A 104 5.08 6.80 -2.90
C ILE A 104 5.92 7.50 -3.99
N ALA A 105 6.73 8.48 -3.59
CA ALA A 105 7.61 9.20 -4.51
C ALA A 105 8.67 8.28 -5.14
N ALA A 106 9.27 7.37 -4.38
CA ALA A 106 10.23 6.39 -4.88
C ALA A 106 9.61 5.43 -5.90
N VAL A 107 8.39 4.94 -5.64
CA VAL A 107 7.63 4.15 -6.62
C VAL A 107 7.36 4.97 -7.87
N GLY A 108 6.89 6.21 -7.73
CA GLY A 108 6.67 7.11 -8.87
C GLY A 108 7.92 7.35 -9.71
N ALA A 109 9.08 7.56 -9.07
CA ALA A 109 10.36 7.72 -9.75
C ALA A 109 10.77 6.44 -10.51
N TYR A 110 10.59 5.27 -9.91
CA TYR A 110 10.86 3.99 -10.57
C TYR A 110 9.97 3.79 -11.81
N LEU A 111 8.67 4.03 -11.70
CA LEU A 111 7.71 3.87 -12.81
C LEU A 111 8.03 4.83 -13.97
N ASN A 112 8.61 6.00 -13.67
CA ASN A 112 9.05 6.97 -14.67
C ASN A 112 10.43 6.68 -15.27
N SER A 113 11.14 5.65 -14.77
CA SER A 113 12.44 5.24 -15.29
C SER A 113 12.31 4.21 -16.43
N PRO A 114 13.36 4.02 -17.26
CA PRO A 114 13.39 2.95 -18.26
C PRO A 114 13.15 1.54 -17.67
N ASN A 115 13.51 1.34 -16.40
CA ASN A 115 13.38 0.05 -15.72
C ASN A 115 11.96 -0.22 -15.21
N GLY A 116 11.11 0.80 -15.05
CA GLY A 116 9.77 0.68 -14.47
C GLY A 116 8.62 0.96 -15.45
N ILE A 117 8.93 1.33 -16.70
CA ILE A 117 7.91 1.70 -17.69
C ILE A 117 6.94 0.55 -18.01
N TRP A 118 7.36 -0.70 -17.84
CA TRP A 118 6.53 -1.90 -18.03
C TRP A 118 5.32 -1.95 -17.09
N ALA A 119 5.42 -1.30 -15.92
CA ALA A 119 4.38 -1.33 -14.91
C ALA A 119 3.35 -0.21 -15.10
N LYS A 120 3.60 0.76 -15.98
CA LYS A 120 2.65 1.83 -16.29
C LYS A 120 1.41 1.32 -17.02
N HIS A 121 0.37 2.14 -16.99
CA HIS A 121 -0.79 1.95 -17.85
C HIS A 121 -0.35 1.86 -19.31
N THR A 122 -0.89 0.88 -20.04
CA THR A 122 -0.67 0.72 -21.47
C THR A 122 -2.02 0.38 -22.09
N PRO A 123 -2.46 1.09 -23.15
CA PRO A 123 -3.73 0.80 -23.79
C PRO A 123 -3.87 -0.69 -24.13
N LEU A 124 -5.05 -1.25 -23.87
CA LEU A 124 -5.40 -2.65 -24.15
C LEU A 124 -4.68 -3.70 -23.28
N ILE A 125 -3.79 -3.28 -22.37
CA ILE A 125 -3.20 -4.16 -21.36
C ILE A 125 -3.92 -3.85 -20.03
N PRO A 126 -4.47 -4.85 -19.32
CA PRO A 126 -5.03 -4.64 -17.98
C PRO A 126 -4.01 -3.96 -17.07
N ASP A 127 -4.41 -3.17 -16.08
CA ASP A 127 -3.46 -2.46 -15.21
C ASP A 127 -2.71 -3.42 -14.28
N LEU A 128 -1.56 -3.01 -13.74
CA LEU A 128 -0.83 -3.88 -12.80
C LEU A 128 -1.57 -4.03 -11.46
N GLY A 129 -2.35 -3.03 -11.08
CA GLY A 129 -3.11 -3.00 -9.84
C GLY A 129 -3.63 -1.61 -9.51
N ARG A 130 -4.12 -1.44 -8.29
CA ARG A 130 -4.58 -0.16 -7.73
C ARG A 130 -3.90 0.09 -6.39
N VAL A 131 -3.59 1.34 -6.11
CA VAL A 131 -2.94 1.74 -4.86
C VAL A 131 -3.89 2.60 -4.05
N TYR A 132 -3.87 2.42 -2.73
CA TYR A 132 -4.67 3.21 -1.80
C TYR A 132 -3.77 3.66 -0.65
N GLN A 133 -3.86 4.93 -0.29
CA GLN A 133 -3.29 5.45 0.95
C GLN A 133 -4.40 5.47 2.00
N ILE A 134 -4.17 4.79 3.11
CA ILE A 134 -5.07 4.81 4.24
C ILE A 134 -4.39 5.58 5.36
N GLU A 135 -5.00 6.70 5.72
CA GLU A 135 -4.66 7.45 6.92
C GLU A 135 -5.52 6.90 8.06
N VAL A 136 -4.86 6.35 9.08
CA VAL A 136 -5.54 5.83 10.26
C VAL A 136 -5.55 6.93 11.33
N PRO A 137 -6.70 7.55 11.63
CA PRO A 137 -6.72 8.69 12.52
C PRO A 137 -6.85 8.26 13.98
N ARG A 138 -6.40 9.16 14.84
CA ARG A 138 -6.36 9.03 16.30
C ARG A 138 -7.73 8.83 16.98
N LYS A 139 -8.86 9.03 16.28
CA LYS A 139 -10.23 8.95 16.84
C LYS A 139 -11.24 8.22 15.94
N GLY A 140 -10.89 7.06 15.40
CA GLY A 140 -11.87 6.12 14.83
C GLY A 140 -12.48 6.46 13.45
N GLU A 141 -12.22 7.64 12.88
CA GLU A 141 -12.74 8.07 11.57
C GLU A 141 -11.75 7.87 10.41
N PHE A 142 -11.61 6.66 9.88
CA PHE A 142 -10.67 6.37 8.77
C PHE A 142 -10.75 7.36 7.60
N HIS A 143 -9.63 8.03 7.31
CA HIS A 143 -9.48 8.86 6.12
C HIS A 143 -8.75 8.02 5.07
N VAL A 144 -9.46 7.70 3.99
CA VAL A 144 -8.89 6.92 2.88
C VAL A 144 -8.70 7.88 1.73
N THR A 145 -7.45 8.17 1.42
CA THR A 145 -7.10 8.93 0.24
C THR A 145 -6.74 7.93 -0.85
N GLU A 146 -7.54 7.86 -1.91
CA GLU A 146 -7.15 7.09 -3.07
C GLU A 146 -6.04 7.85 -3.80
N HIS A 147 -4.82 7.33 -3.71
CA HIS A 147 -3.73 7.82 -4.54
C HIS A 147 -3.68 6.95 -5.76
N THR A 148 -4.03 7.51 -6.92
CA THR A 148 -3.78 6.86 -8.21
C THR A 148 -2.27 6.90 -8.49
N LEU A 149 -1.50 6.11 -7.75
CA LEU A 149 -0.14 5.78 -8.14
C LEU A 149 -0.23 4.92 -9.40
N LEU A 150 -0.19 5.59 -10.56
CA LEU A 150 0.41 5.23 -11.86
C LEU A 150 0.30 3.80 -12.42
N PHE A 151 -0.53 2.93 -11.85
CA PHE A 151 -0.87 1.66 -12.49
C PHE A 151 -2.07 1.80 -13.42
N ASN A 152 -2.88 2.85 -13.25
CA ASN A 152 -4.13 3.10 -13.99
C ASN A 152 -4.38 4.61 -14.24
N VAL A 153 -3.45 5.31 -14.89
CA VAL A 153 -3.69 6.69 -15.39
C VAL A 153 -3.30 6.78 -16.85
#